data_AF-A0A959FAM8-F1
#
_entry.id   AF-A0A959FAM8-F1
#
_cell.length_a   1.000
_cell.length_b   1.000
_cell.length_c   1.000
_cell.angle_alpha   90.00
_cell.angle_beta   90.00
_cell.angle_gamma   90.00
#
_symmetry.space_group_name_H-M   'P 1'
#
loop_
_entity.id
_entity.type
_entity.pdbx_description
1 polymer ?
#
loop_
_entity_poly.entity_id
_entity_poly.type
_entity_poly.pdbx_seq_one_letter_code
_entity_poly.pdbx_strand_id
1 'polypeptide(L)' 'MRFFLHLISCLLLLTFISCRRNTAEVTHNHLGEVHFTAQGLPEAQAYFQKGLLLLHSFEYDDSRLAFLQAQEEDPN' A
#
# COMPACT_ATOMS: atom_id res chain seq x y z
N MET A 1 30.06 -39.35 32.51
CA MET A 1 30.68 -38.62 31.38
C MET A 1 29.95 -38.85 30.05
N ARG A 2 29.60 -40.09 29.68
CA ARG A 2 28.85 -40.39 28.44
C ARG A 2 27.44 -39.75 28.37
N PHE A 3 26.70 -39.76 29.48
CA PHE A 3 25.38 -39.11 29.55
C PHE A 3 25.45 -37.59 29.32
N PHE A 4 26.46 -36.94 29.88
CA PHE A 4 26.71 -35.51 29.68
C PHE A 4 27.10 -35.19 28.23
N LEU A 5 27.86 -36.09 27.58
CA LEU A 5 28.19 -35.99 26.16
C LEU A 5 26.94 -36.12 25.25
N HIS A 6 26.02 -37.04 25.58
CA HIS A 6 24.74 -37.17 24.87
C HIS A 6 23.81 -35.98 25.08
N LEU A 7 23.80 -35.41 26.29
CA LEU A 7 23.02 -34.21 26.60
C LEU A 7 23.49 -33.00 25.78
N ILE A 8 24.82 -32.81 25.69
CA ILE A 8 25.43 -31.76 24.87
C ILE A 8 25.14 -32.00 23.38
N SER A 9 25.25 -33.24 22.90
CA SER A 9 24.95 -33.60 21.50
C SER A 9 23.48 -33.34 21.15
N CYS A 10 22.55 -33.66 22.06
CA CYS A 10 21.11 -33.42 21.87
C CYS A 10 20.79 -31.91 21.85
N LEU A 11 21.40 -31.13 22.76
CA LEU A 11 21.25 -29.68 22.80
C LEU A 11 21.76 -29.02 21.52
N LEU A 12 22.92 -29.46 20.99
CA LEU A 12 23.46 -28.99 19.72
C LEU A 12 22.51 -29.33 18.54
N LEU A 13 21.96 -30.53 18.48
CA LEU A 13 21.00 -30.94 17.45
C LEU A 13 19.73 -30.06 17.45
N LEU A 14 19.20 -29.71 18.62
CA LEU A 14 18.02 -28.84 18.76
C LEU A 14 18.28 -27.41 18.27
N THR A 15 19.50 -26.89 18.44
CA THR A 15 19.88 -25.57 17.90
C THR A 15 19.95 -25.54 16.37
N PHE A 16 20.35 -26.64 15.73
CA PHE A 16 20.37 -26.75 14.27
C PHE A 16 18.96 -26.84 13.65
N ILE A 17 18.01 -27.50 14.33
CA ILE A 17 16.63 -27.66 13.83
C ILE A 17 15.83 -26.35 13.93
N SER A 18 16.16 -25.46 14.88
CA SER A 18 15.52 -24.14 15.02
C SER A 18 15.92 -23.14 13.92
N CYS A 19 16.84 -23.49 13.02
CA CYS A 19 17.19 -22.67 11.86
C CYS A 19 16.29 -22.92 10.63
N ARG A 20 15.05 -23.37 10.83
CA ARG A 20 13.99 -23.16 9.83
C ARG A 20 13.51 -21.72 9.93
N ARG A 21 14.26 -20.82 9.31
CA ARG A 21 13.80 -19.46 9.02
C ARG A 21 12.61 -19.63 8.06
N ASN A 22 11.38 -19.52 8.58
CA ASN A 22 10.23 -19.25 7.73
C ASN A 22 10.64 -18.03 6.90
N THR A 23 10.79 -18.20 5.59
CA THR A 23 10.89 -17.07 4.68
C THR A 23 9.69 -16.21 5.03
N ALA A 24 9.94 -15.07 5.67
CA ALA A 24 8.92 -14.08 5.92
C ALA A 24 8.20 -13.93 4.59
N GLU A 25 6.95 -14.35 4.57
CA GLU A 25 6.04 -14.17 3.45
C GLU A 25 6.26 -12.74 2.98
N VAL A 26 6.55 -12.57 1.68
CA VAL A 26 6.85 -11.26 1.09
C VAL A 26 5.69 -10.36 1.47
N THR A 27 5.86 -9.58 2.53
CA THR A 27 4.94 -8.52 2.88
C THR A 27 5.32 -7.46 1.87
N HIS A 28 4.71 -7.55 0.69
CA HIS A 28 4.62 -6.42 -0.19
C HIS A 28 4.10 -5.29 0.71
N ASN A 29 4.95 -4.31 1.02
CA ASN A 29 4.50 -3.01 1.51
C ASN A 29 3.78 -2.33 0.34
N HIS A 30 2.69 -2.94 -0.13
CA HIS A 30 1.88 -2.45 -1.22
C HIS A 30 1.03 -1.33 -0.65
N LEU A 31 1.42 -0.10 -1.00
CA LEU A 31 0.73 1.10 -0.59
C LEU A 31 -0.55 1.35 -1.40
N GLY A 32 -0.80 0.53 -2.44
CA GLY A 32 -1.97 0.57 -3.31
C GLY A 32 -1.65 0.77 -4.80
N GLU A 33 -2.67 0.64 -5.64
CA GLU A 33 -2.74 1.08 -7.03
C GLU A 33 -4.08 1.82 -7.20
N VAL A 34 -4.10 2.97 -7.89
CA VAL A 34 -5.34 3.75 -8.11
C VAL A 34 -5.59 3.89 -9.61
N HIS A 35 -6.61 3.18 -10.09
CA HIS A 35 -7.18 3.36 -11.42
C HIS A 35 -8.54 4.03 -11.28
N PHE A 36 -8.59 5.34 -11.52
CA PHE A 36 -9.83 6.10 -11.46
C PHE A 36 -10.17 6.68 -12.83
N THR A 37 -11.31 6.29 -13.38
CA THR A 37 -11.90 6.88 -14.58
C THR A 37 -13.01 7.82 -14.14
N ALA A 38 -12.81 9.12 -14.36
CA ALA A 38 -13.87 10.11 -14.12
C ALA A 38 -15.05 9.82 -15.05
N GLN A 39 -16.25 9.82 -14.47
CA GLN A 39 -17.51 9.65 -15.17
C GLN A 39 -18.20 11.02 -15.28
N GLY A 40 -19.24 11.12 -16.11
CA GLY A 40 -19.94 12.38 -16.35
C GLY A 40 -19.56 13.03 -17.68
N LEU A 41 -19.94 14.28 -17.85
CA LEU A 41 -19.65 15.05 -19.06
C LEU A 41 -18.13 15.17 -19.32
N PRO A 42 -17.66 15.03 -20.57
CA PRO A 42 -16.23 15.09 -20.89
C PRO A 42 -15.53 16.35 -20.36
N GLU A 43 -16.23 17.48 -20.35
CA GLU A 43 -15.76 18.78 -19.88
C GLU A 43 -15.51 18.77 -18.36
N ALA A 44 -16.39 18.13 -17.59
CA ALA A 44 -16.25 17.97 -16.14
C ALA A 44 -15.11 17.02 -15.75
N GLN A 45 -14.88 15.97 -16.55
CA GLN A 45 -13.85 14.97 -16.26
C GLN A 45 -12.45 15.59 -16.16
N ALA A 46 -12.13 16.57 -17.00
CA ALA A 46 -10.83 17.25 -16.97
C ALA A 46 -10.61 18.01 -15.65
N TYR A 47 -11.62 18.74 -15.18
CA TYR A 47 -11.58 19.44 -13.89
C TYR A 47 -11.52 18.47 -12.71
N PHE A 48 -12.26 17.36 -12.78
CA PHE A 48 -12.22 16.32 -11.75
C PHE A 48 -10.83 15.69 -11.62
N GLN A 49 -10.22 15.32 -12.75
CA GLN A 49 -8.86 14.77 -12.78
C GLN A 49 -7.84 15.77 -12.22
N LYS A 50 -7.96 17.05 -12.59
CA LYS A 50 -7.12 18.12 -12.01
C LYS A 50 -7.28 18.20 -10.48
N GLY A 51 -8.52 18.15 -9.98
CA GLY A 51 -8.80 18.14 -8.55
C GLY A 51 -8.13 16.98 -7.81
N LEU A 52 -8.17 15.77 -8.37
CA LEU A 52 -7.48 14.60 -7.81
C LEU A 52 -5.95 14.77 -7.77
N LEU A 53 -5.34 15.28 -8.84
CA LEU A 53 -3.89 15.49 -8.91
C LEU A 53 -3.41 16.52 -7.88
N LEU A 54 -4.18 17.60 -7.69
CA LEU A 54 -3.92 18.62 -6.68
C LEU A 54 -4.08 18.06 -5.26
N LEU A 55 -5.12 17.27 -5.04
CA LEU A 55 -5.36 16.62 -3.75
C LEU A 55 -4.19 15.70 -3.37
N HIS A 56 -3.66 14.95 -4.33
CA HIS A 56 -2.48 14.11 -4.14
C HIS A 56 -1.19 14.89 -3.92
N SER A 57 -1.18 16.18 -4.29
CA SER A 57 -0.10 17.12 -4.05
C SER A 57 -0.30 17.96 -2.78
N PHE A 58 -1.33 17.67 -1.98
CA PHE A 58 -1.72 18.42 -0.77
C PHE A 58 -2.16 19.87 -1.04
N GLU A 59 -2.52 20.20 -2.27
CA GLU A 59 -3.03 21.52 -2.69
C GLU A 59 -4.55 21.59 -2.48
N TYR A 60 -4.99 21.61 -1.22
CA TYR A 60 -6.39 21.41 -0.85
C TYR A 60 -7.35 22.49 -1.36
N ASP A 61 -6.96 23.77 -1.28
CA ASP A 61 -7.80 24.88 -1.69
C ASP A 61 -8.02 24.88 -3.21
N ASP A 62 -6.96 24.68 -3.98
CA ASP A 62 -7.03 24.59 -5.44
C ASP A 62 -7.75 23.32 -5.90
N SER A 63 -7.54 22.20 -5.20
CA SER A 63 -8.28 20.96 -5.44
C SER A 63 -9.78 21.17 -5.28
N ARG A 64 -10.20 21.86 -4.20
CA ARG A 64 -11.61 22.20 -3.96
C ARG A 64 -12.19 23.03 -5.10
N LEU A 65 -11.46 24.04 -5.58
CA LEU A 65 -11.93 24.87 -6.70
C LEU A 65 -12.10 24.04 -7.98
N ALA A 66 -11.15 23.15 -8.29
CA ALA A 66 -11.25 22.27 -9.46
C ALA A 66 -12.45 21.31 -9.36
N PHE A 67 -12.75 20.77 -8.18
CA PHE A 67 -13.94 19.92 -8.00
C PHE A 67 -15.26 20.69 -8.11
N LEU A 68 -15.31 21.94 -7.66
CA LEU A 68 -16.50 22.79 -7.87
C LEU A 68 -16.72 23.09 -9.35
N GLN A 69 -15.66 23.37 -10.10
CA GLN A 69 -15.77 23.52 -11.57
C GLN A 69 -16.28 22.25 -12.23
N ALA A 70 -15.80 21.07 -11.81
CA ALA A 70 -16.33 19.81 -12.32
C ALA A 70 -17.85 19.66 -12.07
N GLN A 71 -18.35 20.09 -10.91
CA GLN A 71 -19.79 20.08 -10.60
C GLN A 71 -20.58 21.13 -11.39
N GLU A 72 -19.97 22.28 -11.69
CA GLU A 72 -20.61 23.31 -12.53
C GLU A 72 -20.78 22.81 -13.97
N GLU A 73 -19.77 22.11 -14.49
CA GLU A 73 -19.80 21.52 -15.84
C GLU A 73 -20.71 20.28 -15.92
N ASP A 74 -20.89 19.53 -14.84
CA ASP A 74 -21.80 18.39 -14.75
C ASP A 74 -22.69 18.43 -13.49
N PRO A 75 -23.78 19.23 -13.51
CA PRO A 75 -24.59 19.51 -12.33
C PRO A 75 -25.68 18.45 -12.02
N ASN A 76 -25.81 17.37 -12.81
CA ASN A 76 -26.92 16.40 -12.72
C ASN A 76 -26.48 14.97 -12.36
#